data_AF-A0A8J7FUM4-F1
#
_entry.id   AF-A0A8J7FUM4-F1
#
_cell.length_a   1.000
_cell.length_b   1.000
_cell.length_c   1.000
_cell.angle_alpha   90.00
_cell.angle_beta   90.00
_cell.angle_gamma   90.00
#
_symmetry.space_group_name_H-M   'P 1'
#
loop_
_entity.id
_entity.type
_entity.pdbx_description
1 polymer ?
#
loop_
_entity_poly.entity_id
_entity_poly.type
_entity_poly.pdbx_seq_one_letter_code
_entity_poly.pdbx_strand_id
1 'polypeptide(L)'
;MQIEKSLAPIKPLLDTWGGLDGDKISWHPEQYVDFTSLSTSEVNSWYSDTVTRTLESFSNFVRVWEVSFGTDYSRENEAKPMLLKWEIGTSYEDYIKKIIGEIQSYSAPIYSLGMKVDLFVYVRTSESPSHPIQGWIRHFGEFKIWGGPEVGQEPGIFFEIGATLFHRSYFRYGDNSELYSLNSHLLTDALHQWERHFGSLCREGG
;
A
#
# COMPACT_ATOMS: atom_id res chain seq x y z
N MET A 1 16.09 -6.93 -0.65
CA MET A 1 15.32 -7.30 0.55
C MET A 1 16.28 -7.76 1.65
N GLN A 2 16.57 -6.90 2.64
CA GLN A 2 16.68 -7.30 4.05
C GLN A 2 16.90 -6.07 4.94
N ILE A 3 15.92 -5.80 5.80
CA ILE A 3 16.15 -5.21 7.11
C ILE A 3 15.45 -6.15 8.11
N GLU A 4 16.21 -7.02 8.77
CA GLU A 4 15.73 -7.73 9.95
C GLU A 4 15.73 -6.77 11.15
N LYS A 5 14.62 -6.06 11.30
CA LYS A 5 14.20 -5.38 12.53
C LYS A 5 12.91 -6.04 12.99
N SER A 6 12.65 -6.05 14.31
CA SER A 6 11.49 -6.68 14.99
C SER A 6 10.34 -7.01 14.05
N LEU A 7 10.04 -8.30 13.84
CA LEU A 7 8.92 -8.70 12.97
C LEU A 7 7.57 -8.18 13.47
N ALA A 8 7.42 -8.04 14.79
CA ALA A 8 6.20 -7.55 15.39
C ALA A 8 6.04 -6.04 15.17
N PRO A 9 4.85 -5.57 14.73
CA PRO A 9 4.53 -4.16 14.74
C PRO A 9 4.61 -3.56 16.15
N ILE A 10 5.10 -2.33 16.26
CA ILE A 10 5.07 -1.54 17.49
C ILE A 10 3.87 -0.60 17.48
N LYS A 11 3.44 -0.16 18.68
CA LYS A 11 2.32 0.76 18.84
C LYS A 11 2.84 2.21 18.97
N PRO A 12 2.53 3.11 18.02
CA PRO A 12 2.94 4.50 18.11
C PRO A 12 2.07 5.25 19.14
N LEU A 13 2.60 6.35 19.67
CA LEU A 13 1.80 7.36 20.35
C LEU A 13 0.89 8.10 19.36
N LEU A 14 -0.23 8.62 19.84
CA LEU A 14 -1.22 9.31 18.99
C LEU A 14 -0.71 10.65 18.44
N ASP A 15 0.22 11.31 19.13
CA ASP A 15 0.87 12.54 18.68
C ASP A 15 1.78 12.32 17.46
N THR A 16 2.24 11.08 17.31
CA THR A 16 3.10 10.59 16.25
C THR A 16 2.26 10.08 15.07
N TRP A 17 1.15 9.41 15.37
CA TRP A 17 0.24 8.88 14.36
C TRP A 17 -1.20 8.99 14.83
N GLY A 18 -1.96 9.94 14.26
CA GLY A 18 -3.26 10.33 14.82
C GLY A 18 -4.11 11.21 13.92
N GLY A 19 -4.26 10.87 12.64
CA GLY A 19 -5.32 11.45 11.80
C GLY A 19 -6.45 10.43 11.66
N LEU A 20 -7.62 10.72 12.23
CA LEU A 20 -8.87 10.07 11.84
C LEU A 20 -9.02 10.27 10.33
N ASP A 21 -9.46 9.23 9.61
CA ASP A 21 -9.90 9.05 8.20
C ASP A 21 -9.99 10.22 7.18
N GLY A 22 -9.91 11.49 7.57
CA GLY A 22 -10.00 12.68 6.69
C GLY A 22 -8.68 13.30 6.22
N ASP A 23 -7.52 13.03 6.85
CA ASP A 23 -6.23 13.64 6.45
C ASP A 23 -5.32 12.59 5.79
N LYS A 24 -5.76 12.02 4.68
CA LYS A 24 -4.95 11.12 3.85
C LYS A 24 -4.23 11.92 2.77
N ILE A 25 -2.97 11.58 2.53
CA ILE A 25 -2.28 11.99 1.31
C ILE A 25 -2.26 10.77 0.41
N SER A 26 -2.56 10.98 -0.87
CA SER A 26 -2.52 9.94 -1.88
C SER A 26 -1.59 10.29 -3.03
N TRP A 27 -1.05 9.24 -3.64
CA TRP A 27 -0.30 9.32 -4.88
C TRP A 27 -0.85 8.30 -5.86
N HIS A 28 -0.88 8.68 -7.13
CA HIS A 28 -1.26 7.78 -8.22
C HIS A 28 -0.45 8.11 -9.47
N PRO A 29 0.07 7.10 -10.19
CA PRO A 29 0.53 7.29 -11.56
C PRO A 29 -0.67 7.39 -12.50
N GLU A 30 -0.53 8.18 -13.56
CA GLU A 30 -1.49 8.12 -14.68
C GLU A 30 -1.41 6.74 -15.33
N GLN A 31 -2.55 6.07 -15.53
CA GLN A 31 -2.62 4.75 -16.15
C GLN A 31 -3.55 4.79 -17.37
N TYR A 32 -3.08 4.21 -18.47
CA TYR A 32 -3.86 4.08 -19.70
C TYR A 32 -3.76 2.63 -20.17
N VAL A 33 -4.76 1.83 -19.79
CA VAL A 33 -4.85 0.42 -20.18
C VAL A 33 -6.28 0.13 -20.64
N ASP A 34 -6.41 -0.41 -21.85
CA ASP A 34 -7.69 -0.86 -22.39
C ASP A 34 -7.92 -2.34 -22.02
N PHE A 35 -8.66 -2.56 -20.95
CA PHE A 35 -9.02 -3.90 -20.47
C PHE A 35 -10.09 -4.58 -21.32
N THR A 36 -10.83 -3.86 -22.16
CA THR A 36 -11.98 -4.43 -22.91
C THR A 36 -11.55 -5.46 -23.95
N SER A 37 -10.28 -5.40 -24.37
CA SER A 37 -9.68 -6.31 -25.34
C SER A 37 -8.91 -7.48 -24.70
N LEU A 38 -8.73 -7.48 -23.37
CA LEU A 38 -7.89 -8.44 -22.66
C LEU A 38 -8.68 -9.67 -22.21
N SER A 39 -8.05 -10.83 -22.30
CA SER A 39 -8.53 -12.05 -21.65
C SER A 39 -8.36 -12.00 -20.13
N THR A 40 -9.09 -12.85 -19.40
CA THR A 40 -8.93 -13.00 -17.93
C THR A 40 -7.47 -13.17 -17.51
N SER A 41 -6.71 -14.01 -18.23
CA SER A 41 -5.29 -14.24 -17.91
C SER A 41 -4.44 -12.99 -18.09
N GLU A 42 -4.71 -12.18 -19.10
CA GLU A 42 -3.99 -10.94 -19.36
C GLU A 42 -4.32 -9.86 -18.32
N VAL A 43 -5.60 -9.75 -17.94
CA VAL A 43 -6.03 -8.87 -16.83
C VAL A 43 -5.32 -9.28 -15.54
N ASN A 44 -5.37 -10.56 -15.18
CA ASN A 44 -4.77 -11.05 -13.93
C ASN A 44 -3.23 -10.93 -13.95
N SER A 45 -2.60 -11.11 -15.12
CA SER A 45 -1.17 -10.86 -15.31
C SER A 45 -0.83 -9.39 -15.03
N TRP A 46 -1.62 -8.45 -15.57
CA TRP A 46 -1.43 -7.02 -15.33
C TRP A 46 -1.53 -6.67 -13.83
N TYR A 47 -2.51 -7.23 -13.11
CA TYR A 47 -2.59 -7.07 -11.65
C TYR A 47 -1.36 -7.64 -10.94
N SER A 48 -0.92 -8.83 -11.33
CA SER A 48 0.25 -9.48 -10.70
C SER A 48 1.55 -8.70 -10.93
N ASP A 49 1.75 -8.15 -12.13
CA ASP A 49 2.89 -7.32 -12.47
C ASP A 49 2.84 -5.98 -11.72
N THR A 50 1.64 -5.38 -11.63
CA THR A 50 1.42 -4.12 -10.92
C THR A 50 1.70 -4.27 -9.43
N VAL A 51 1.21 -5.35 -8.81
CA VAL A 51 1.51 -5.67 -7.40
C VAL A 51 3.01 -5.88 -7.22
N THR A 52 3.65 -6.70 -8.05
CA THR A 52 5.10 -6.96 -7.96
C THR A 52 5.91 -5.67 -7.98
N ARG A 53 5.73 -4.84 -9.01
CA ARG A 53 6.49 -3.58 -9.17
C ARG A 53 6.20 -2.58 -8.05
N THR A 54 4.96 -2.54 -7.57
CA THR A 54 4.59 -1.70 -6.42
C THR A 54 5.31 -2.18 -5.16
N LEU A 55 5.31 -3.47 -4.86
CA LEU A 55 5.98 -4.00 -3.67
C LEU A 55 7.51 -3.87 -3.76
N GLU A 56 8.09 -4.00 -4.95
CA GLU A 56 9.52 -3.74 -5.17
C GLU A 56 9.86 -2.28 -4.85
N SER A 57 9.09 -1.33 -5.39
CA SER A 57 9.30 0.12 -5.21
C SER A 57 9.25 0.54 -3.73
N PHE A 58 8.40 -0.10 -2.94
CA PHE A 58 8.21 0.24 -1.53
C PHE A 58 8.89 -0.74 -0.56
N SER A 59 9.70 -1.70 -1.04
CA SER A 59 10.22 -2.84 -0.25
C SER A 59 11.04 -2.48 1.00
N ASN A 60 11.61 -1.28 1.07
CA ASN A 60 12.37 -0.80 2.24
C ASN A 60 11.50 -0.06 3.28
N PHE A 61 10.25 0.23 2.93
CA PHE A 61 9.37 1.13 3.67
C PHE A 61 8.01 0.49 3.99
N VAL A 62 7.56 -0.47 3.18
CA VAL A 62 6.25 -1.12 3.26
C VAL A 62 6.43 -2.63 3.36
N ARG A 63 5.52 -3.25 4.11
CA ARG A 63 5.17 -4.66 3.92
C ARG A 63 3.65 -4.83 3.93
N VAL A 64 3.16 -5.71 3.09
CA VAL A 64 1.73 -6.02 3.02
C VAL A 64 1.36 -6.98 4.14
N TRP A 65 0.27 -6.72 4.84
CA TRP A 65 -0.23 -7.64 5.87
C TRP A 65 -1.60 -8.23 5.51
N GLU A 66 -2.35 -7.59 4.62
CA GLU A 66 -3.64 -8.06 4.14
C GLU A 66 -3.84 -7.65 2.68
N VAL A 67 -4.24 -8.61 1.85
CA VAL A 67 -4.63 -8.40 0.45
C VAL A 67 -6.04 -8.91 0.26
N SER A 68 -6.87 -8.13 -0.42
CA SER A 68 -8.18 -8.55 -0.90
C SER A 68 -8.34 -8.23 -2.37
N PHE A 69 -8.92 -9.13 -3.15
CA PHE A 69 -9.25 -8.87 -4.55
C PHE A 69 -10.46 -9.66 -5.01
N GLY A 70 -11.09 -9.21 -6.08
CA GLY A 70 -12.27 -9.86 -6.65
C GLY A 70 -12.74 -9.24 -7.95
N THR A 71 -13.89 -9.73 -8.43
CA THR A 71 -14.63 -9.18 -9.57
C THR A 71 -15.57 -8.07 -9.11
N ASP A 72 -16.19 -7.33 -10.03
CA ASP A 72 -17.27 -6.41 -9.68
C ASP A 72 -18.50 -7.17 -9.14
N TYR A 73 -19.24 -6.54 -8.23
CA TYR A 73 -20.43 -7.05 -7.56
C TYR A 73 -21.66 -7.11 -8.47
N SER A 74 -21.66 -6.42 -9.62
CA SER A 74 -22.81 -6.38 -10.53
C SER A 74 -23.06 -7.68 -11.30
N ARG A 75 -22.07 -8.59 -11.33
CA ARG A 75 -22.18 -9.92 -11.95
C ARG A 75 -22.24 -10.98 -10.86
N GLU A 76 -23.46 -11.35 -10.45
CA GLU A 76 -23.77 -12.25 -9.33
C GLU A 76 -23.13 -13.67 -9.36
N ASN A 77 -22.23 -14.01 -10.29
CA ASN A 77 -21.85 -15.42 -10.53
C ASN A 77 -20.38 -15.76 -10.90
N GLU A 78 -19.42 -14.84 -10.93
CA GLU A 78 -18.15 -15.18 -11.64
C GLU A 78 -16.96 -15.65 -10.77
N ALA A 79 -16.77 -15.22 -9.52
CA ALA A 79 -15.79 -15.81 -8.59
C ALA A 79 -15.95 -15.31 -7.14
N LYS A 80 -15.53 -16.13 -6.17
CA LYS A 80 -15.53 -15.74 -4.75
C LYS A 80 -14.40 -14.75 -4.47
N PRO A 81 -14.64 -13.61 -3.79
CA PRO A 81 -13.59 -12.68 -3.42
C PRO A 81 -12.55 -13.36 -2.52
N MET A 82 -11.28 -12.98 -2.74
CA MET A 82 -10.13 -13.50 -2.02
C MET A 82 -9.71 -12.56 -0.91
N LEU A 83 -9.27 -13.12 0.22
CA LEU A 83 -8.70 -12.40 1.34
C LEU A 83 -7.52 -13.21 1.89
N LEU A 84 -6.32 -12.64 1.80
CA LEU A 84 -5.08 -13.26 2.22
C LEU A 84 -4.42 -12.38 3.27
N LYS A 85 -4.17 -12.92 4.47
CA LYS A 85 -3.49 -12.19 5.55
C LYS A 85 -2.14 -12.82 5.85
N TRP A 86 -1.14 -11.98 6.10
CA TRP A 86 0.15 -12.44 6.57
C TRP A 86 0.11 -12.73 8.07
N GLU A 87 0.67 -13.87 8.45
CA GLU A 87 0.80 -14.26 9.85
C GLU A 87 2.24 -14.03 10.33
N ILE A 88 2.38 -13.33 11.46
CA ILE A 88 3.68 -13.08 12.07
C ILE A 88 4.29 -14.44 12.47
N GLY A 89 5.56 -14.65 12.12
CA GLY A 89 6.26 -15.92 12.32
C GLY A 89 6.27 -16.83 11.08
N THR A 90 5.55 -16.44 10.03
CA THR A 90 5.66 -17.09 8.71
C THR A 90 6.59 -16.31 7.78
N SER A 91 7.15 -16.99 6.78
CA SER A 91 7.97 -16.38 5.74
C SER A 91 7.18 -15.33 4.95
N TYR A 92 7.62 -14.07 5.03
CA TYR A 92 7.00 -12.98 4.26
C TYR A 92 7.18 -13.18 2.76
N GLU A 93 8.33 -13.72 2.34
CA GLU A 93 8.59 -14.02 0.93
C GLU A 93 7.60 -15.06 0.38
N ASP A 94 7.32 -16.11 1.15
CA ASP A 94 6.36 -17.15 0.75
C ASP A 94 4.92 -16.60 0.74
N TYR A 95 4.60 -15.67 1.65
CA TYR A 95 3.33 -14.95 1.62
C TYR A 95 3.16 -14.12 0.34
N ILE A 96 4.18 -13.37 -0.08
CA ILE A 96 4.14 -12.63 -1.35
C ILE A 96 4.02 -13.57 -2.54
N LYS A 97 4.80 -14.66 -2.60
CA LYS A 97 4.67 -15.68 -3.65
C LYS A 97 3.26 -16.25 -3.72
N LYS A 98 2.64 -16.52 -2.56
CA LYS A 98 1.25 -16.97 -2.48
C LYS A 98 0.30 -15.94 -3.08
N ILE A 99 0.41 -14.66 -2.70
CA ILE A 99 -0.44 -13.58 -3.25
C ILE A 99 -0.35 -13.54 -4.78
N ILE A 100 0.87 -13.52 -5.33
CA ILE A 100 1.08 -13.45 -6.78
C ILE A 100 0.49 -14.69 -7.47
N GLY A 101 0.70 -15.88 -6.92
CA GLY A 101 0.11 -17.11 -7.44
C GLY A 101 -1.43 -17.08 -7.46
N GLU A 102 -2.04 -16.64 -6.37
CA GLU A 102 -3.50 -16.55 -6.23
C GLU A 102 -4.11 -15.53 -7.21
N ILE A 103 -3.45 -14.39 -7.42
CA ILE A 103 -3.85 -13.38 -8.43
C ILE A 103 -3.82 -14.01 -9.83
N GLN A 104 -2.71 -14.67 -10.19
CA GLN A 104 -2.53 -15.26 -11.51
C GLN A 104 -3.50 -16.42 -11.78
N SER A 105 -3.82 -17.22 -10.76
CA SER A 105 -4.73 -18.36 -10.87
C SER A 105 -6.21 -18.02 -10.69
N TYR A 106 -6.54 -16.74 -10.40
CA TYR A 106 -7.92 -16.35 -10.16
C TYR A 106 -8.79 -16.62 -11.40
N SER A 107 -9.96 -17.22 -11.21
CA SER A 107 -10.75 -17.79 -12.31
C SER A 107 -11.51 -16.76 -13.16
N ALA A 108 -11.56 -15.51 -12.71
CA ALA A 108 -12.30 -14.42 -13.33
C ALA A 108 -11.39 -13.19 -13.48
N PRO A 109 -11.73 -12.22 -14.35
CA PRO A 109 -10.94 -11.00 -14.48
C PRO A 109 -11.04 -10.20 -13.18
N ILE A 110 -9.91 -9.94 -12.53
CA ILE A 110 -9.87 -9.08 -11.34
C ILE A 110 -10.30 -7.67 -11.74
N TYR A 111 -11.18 -7.10 -10.93
CA TYR A 111 -11.71 -5.76 -11.10
C TYR A 111 -11.17 -4.77 -10.05
N SER A 112 -10.92 -5.27 -8.84
CA SER A 112 -10.36 -4.48 -7.75
C SER A 112 -9.44 -5.32 -6.87
N LEU A 113 -8.39 -4.68 -6.36
CA LEU A 113 -7.42 -5.23 -5.43
C LEU A 113 -7.04 -4.15 -4.42
N GLY A 114 -7.16 -4.48 -3.12
CA GLY A 114 -6.69 -3.66 -2.01
C GLY A 114 -5.56 -4.35 -1.26
N MET A 115 -4.53 -3.60 -0.89
CA MET A 115 -3.44 -4.07 -0.03
C MET A 115 -3.31 -3.15 1.18
N LYS A 116 -3.60 -3.67 2.38
CA LYS A 116 -3.30 -2.95 3.61
C LYS A 116 -1.87 -3.22 4.02
N VAL A 117 -1.16 -2.15 4.40
CA VAL A 117 0.27 -2.22 4.65
C VAL A 117 0.67 -1.81 6.05
N ASP A 118 1.72 -2.45 6.53
CA ASP A 118 2.53 -1.97 7.64
C ASP A 118 3.63 -1.07 7.06
N LEU A 119 4.07 -0.08 7.84
CA LEU A 119 5.06 0.90 7.44
C LEU A 119 6.27 0.85 8.36
N PHE A 120 7.48 0.92 7.79
CA PHE A 120 8.73 0.91 8.53
C PHE A 120 9.25 2.33 8.75
N VAL A 121 8.90 2.92 9.88
CA VAL A 121 9.03 4.37 10.14
C VAL A 121 9.58 4.66 11.53
N TYR A 122 10.06 5.89 11.73
CA TYR A 122 10.38 6.44 13.04
C TYR A 122 9.12 6.96 13.73
N VAL A 123 8.89 6.50 14.96
CA VAL A 123 7.75 6.88 15.81
C VAL A 123 8.17 7.02 17.27
N ARG A 124 7.42 7.77 18.09
CA ARG A 124 7.53 7.70 19.55
C ARG A 124 6.56 6.63 20.08
N THR A 125 6.93 5.98 21.18
CA THR A 125 6.10 4.97 21.87
C THR A 125 5.94 5.30 23.35
N SER A 126 5.09 4.57 24.05
CA SER A 126 4.94 4.71 25.51
C SER A 126 6.25 4.48 26.26
N GLU A 127 7.10 3.58 25.76
CA GLU A 127 8.39 3.24 26.34
C GLU A 127 9.48 4.25 25.97
N SER A 128 9.31 4.97 24.85
CA SER A 128 10.26 5.97 24.36
C SER A 128 9.53 7.23 23.86
N PRO A 129 8.92 8.01 24.78
CA PRO A 129 8.09 9.15 24.41
C PRO A 129 8.88 10.36 23.91
N SER A 130 10.17 10.47 24.26
CA SER A 130 11.04 11.59 23.90
C SER A 130 12.09 11.26 22.84
N HIS A 131 12.23 9.98 22.46
CA HIS A 131 13.22 9.54 21.47
C HIS A 131 12.52 8.67 20.43
N PRO A 132 12.38 9.15 19.18
CA PRO A 132 11.83 8.33 18.11
C PRO A 132 12.62 7.04 17.92
N ILE A 133 11.90 5.93 17.81
CA ILE A 133 12.44 4.62 17.47
C ILE A 133 11.91 4.17 16.12
N GLN A 134 12.71 3.41 15.37
CA GLN A 134 12.27 2.89 14.08
C GLN A 134 11.66 1.50 14.24
N GLY A 135 10.47 1.30 13.68
CA GLY A 135 9.76 0.04 13.77
C GLY A 135 8.67 -0.11 12.72
N TRP A 136 8.14 -1.33 12.60
CA TRP A 136 6.95 -1.57 11.80
C TRP A 136 5.71 -1.05 12.52
N ILE A 137 4.88 -0.28 11.84
CA ILE A 137 3.61 0.20 12.35
C ILE A 137 2.51 -0.43 11.52
N ARG A 138 1.57 -1.09 12.19
CA ARG A 138 0.46 -1.75 11.52
C ARG A 138 -0.65 -0.79 11.18
N HIS A 139 -1.21 -0.95 9.97
CA HIS A 139 -2.50 -0.41 9.57
C HIS A 139 -2.56 1.13 9.47
N PHE A 140 -1.83 1.73 8.52
CA PHE A 140 -1.95 3.16 8.23
C PHE A 140 -1.61 3.58 6.79
N GLY A 141 -1.35 2.62 5.92
CA GLY A 141 -1.27 2.82 4.49
C GLY A 141 -2.08 1.75 3.75
N GLU A 142 -2.50 2.09 2.55
CA GLU A 142 -3.24 1.19 1.67
C GLU A 142 -2.83 1.43 0.22
N PHE A 143 -2.68 0.35 -0.54
CA PHE A 143 -2.69 0.41 -1.99
C PHE A 143 -4.05 -0.02 -2.50
N LYS A 144 -4.59 0.71 -3.47
CA LYS A 144 -5.81 0.36 -4.19
C LYS A 144 -5.48 0.27 -5.67
N ILE A 145 -5.86 -0.82 -6.28
CA ILE A 145 -5.71 -1.06 -7.71
C ILE A 145 -7.10 -1.43 -8.22
N TRP A 146 -7.57 -0.76 -9.26
CA TRP A 146 -8.81 -1.10 -9.92
C TRP A 146 -8.70 -0.89 -11.42
N GLY A 147 -9.64 -1.49 -12.12
CA GLY A 147 -9.67 -1.54 -13.58
C GLY A 147 -10.15 -2.91 -14.01
N GLY A 148 -10.79 -2.97 -15.17
CA GLY A 148 -11.34 -4.20 -15.69
C GLY A 148 -12.07 -3.95 -17.00
N PRO A 149 -12.59 -5.01 -17.64
CA PRO A 149 -13.20 -4.93 -18.96
C PRO A 149 -14.54 -4.16 -18.99
N GLU A 150 -14.96 -3.56 -17.88
CA GLU A 150 -16.19 -2.80 -17.77
C GLU A 150 -16.04 -1.42 -18.44
N VAL A 151 -17.04 -1.07 -19.26
CA VAL A 151 -17.00 0.15 -20.06
C VAL A 151 -17.15 1.38 -19.17
N GLY A 152 -16.26 2.36 -19.36
CA GLY A 152 -16.42 3.71 -18.79
C GLY A 152 -15.70 3.94 -17.46
N GLN A 153 -14.82 3.04 -17.04
CA GLN A 153 -13.94 3.28 -15.89
C GLN A 153 -12.48 3.27 -16.31
N GLU A 154 -11.76 4.30 -15.88
CA GLU A 154 -10.32 4.40 -16.04
C GLU A 154 -9.61 3.58 -14.95
N PRO A 155 -8.59 2.79 -15.31
CA PRO A 155 -7.84 2.04 -14.32
C PRO A 155 -7.07 2.99 -13.40
N GLY A 156 -6.97 2.59 -12.14
CA GLY A 156 -6.32 3.39 -11.12
C GLY A 156 -5.40 2.56 -10.26
N ILE A 157 -4.26 3.16 -9.90
CA ILE A 157 -3.34 2.62 -8.90
C ILE A 157 -3.10 3.75 -7.90
N PHE A 158 -3.44 3.53 -6.64
CA PHE A 158 -3.37 4.56 -5.61
C PHE A 158 -2.59 4.02 -4.42
N PHE A 159 -1.72 4.86 -3.89
CA PHE A 159 -1.13 4.68 -2.57
C PHE A 159 -1.70 5.76 -1.65
N GLU A 160 -2.35 5.36 -0.56
CA GLU A 160 -2.88 6.25 0.47
C GLU A 160 -2.16 6.04 1.78
N ILE A 161 -1.84 7.12 2.48
CA ILE A 161 -1.25 7.09 3.81
C ILE A 161 -1.83 8.19 4.70
N GLY A 162 -1.93 7.95 6.01
CA GLY A 162 -2.24 9.02 6.96
C GLY A 162 -1.15 10.11 6.94
N ALA A 163 -1.55 11.38 6.83
CA ALA A 163 -0.64 12.51 6.62
C ALA A 163 0.31 12.83 7.80
N THR A 164 0.05 12.26 8.99
CA THR A 164 0.66 12.73 10.25
C THR A 164 2.18 12.65 10.26
N LEU A 165 2.80 11.54 9.85
CA LEU A 165 4.28 11.43 9.81
C LEU A 165 4.96 12.16 8.64
N PHE A 166 4.20 12.52 7.61
CA PHE A 166 4.73 13.09 6.37
C PHE A 166 4.34 14.56 6.21
N HIS A 167 3.95 15.21 7.32
CA HIS A 167 3.68 16.63 7.40
C HIS A 167 4.42 17.28 8.58
N ARG A 168 4.92 18.51 8.40
CA ARG A 168 5.77 19.22 9.39
C ARG A 168 4.99 19.78 10.58
N SER A 169 3.72 20.12 10.38
CA SER A 169 2.85 20.70 11.40
C SER A 169 1.50 20.03 11.31
N TYR A 170 1.04 19.41 12.40
CA TYR A 170 -0.30 18.84 12.43
C TYR A 170 -1.12 19.56 13.49
N PHE A 171 -2.28 20.09 13.09
CA PHE A 171 -3.07 21.04 13.88
C PHE A 171 -3.45 20.54 15.29
N ARG A 172 -3.51 19.21 15.50
CA ARG A 172 -3.83 18.62 16.81
C ARG A 172 -2.64 18.39 17.73
N TYR A 173 -1.44 18.23 17.19
CA TYR A 173 -0.30 17.73 17.95
C TYR A 173 0.94 18.64 17.91
N GLY A 174 0.89 19.72 17.13
CA GLY A 174 1.94 20.74 17.10
C GLY A 174 3.05 20.44 16.10
N ASP A 175 4.28 20.79 16.46
CA ASP A 175 5.47 20.64 15.63
C ASP A 175 5.87 19.16 15.49
N ASN A 176 5.87 18.69 14.25
CA ASN A 176 6.23 17.33 13.86
C ASN A 176 7.51 17.28 13.00
N SER A 177 8.30 18.37 12.98
CA SER A 177 9.45 18.53 12.10
C SER A 177 10.52 17.45 12.29
N GLU A 178 10.74 16.97 13.51
CA GLU A 178 11.67 15.88 13.81
C GLU A 178 11.26 14.58 13.08
N LEU A 179 10.03 14.12 13.31
CA LEU A 179 9.50 12.89 12.70
C LEU A 179 9.36 13.04 11.18
N TYR A 180 8.95 14.21 10.68
CA TYR A 180 8.94 14.51 9.25
C TYR A 180 10.34 14.36 8.63
N SER A 181 11.36 14.93 9.27
CA SER A 181 12.74 14.87 8.76
C SER A 181 13.27 13.43 8.75
N LEU A 182 12.91 12.64 9.77
CA LEU A 182 13.29 11.23 9.87
C LEU A 182 12.55 10.33 8.86
N ASN A 183 11.30 10.64 8.49
CA ASN A 183 10.49 9.74 7.66
C ASN A 183 10.38 10.16 6.19
N SER A 184 10.48 11.46 5.87
CA SER A 184 10.23 11.98 4.52
C SER A 184 11.05 11.31 3.42
N HIS A 185 12.35 11.06 3.67
CA HIS A 185 13.22 10.40 2.68
C HIS A 185 12.76 8.98 2.33
N LEU A 186 12.21 8.22 3.29
CA LEU A 186 11.74 6.84 3.06
C LEU A 186 10.59 6.82 2.04
N LEU A 187 9.67 7.77 2.16
CA LEU A 187 8.56 7.93 1.23
C LEU A 187 9.04 8.47 -0.12
N THR A 188 9.89 9.50 -0.12
CA THR A 188 10.43 10.08 -1.36
C THR A 188 11.18 9.05 -2.20
N ASP A 189 12.02 8.22 -1.59
CA ASP A 189 12.78 7.18 -2.29
C ASP A 189 11.85 6.09 -2.86
N ALA A 190 10.79 5.73 -2.15
CA ALA A 190 9.79 4.77 -2.62
C ALA A 190 8.97 5.33 -3.79
N LEU A 191 8.52 6.59 -3.69
CA LEU A 191 7.76 7.26 -4.75
C LEU A 191 8.61 7.45 -6.02
N HIS A 192 9.89 7.83 -5.90
CA HIS A 192 10.78 7.91 -7.07
C HIS A 192 10.98 6.55 -7.75
N GLN A 193 11.04 5.46 -7.00
CA GLN A 193 11.09 4.12 -7.59
C GLN A 193 9.78 3.78 -8.29
N TRP A 194 8.65 4.10 -7.66
CA TRP A 194 7.32 3.85 -8.22
C TRP A 194 7.10 4.64 -9.52
N GLU A 195 7.53 5.90 -9.57
CA GLU A 195 7.53 6.75 -10.76
C GLU A 195 8.36 6.16 -11.91
N ARG A 196 9.51 5.52 -11.61
CA ARG A 196 10.30 4.83 -12.65
C ARG A 196 9.57 3.63 -13.26
N HIS A 197 8.70 2.96 -12.50
CA HIS A 197 7.96 1.80 -12.97
C HIS A 197 6.66 2.16 -13.70
N PHE A 198 5.99 3.23 -13.29
CA PHE A 198 4.64 3.56 -13.75
C PHE A 198 4.50 4.93 -14.43
N GLY A 199 5.53 5.77 -14.43
CA GLY A 199 5.50 7.12 -14.96
C GLY A 199 5.16 8.17 -13.90
N SER A 200 4.96 9.42 -14.35
CA SER A 200 4.75 10.60 -13.51
C SER A 200 3.67 10.37 -12.46
N LEU A 201 3.93 10.82 -11.23
CA LEU A 201 2.98 10.71 -10.13
C LEU A 201 2.19 12.01 -9.92
N CYS A 202 0.88 11.87 -9.75
CA CYS A 202 0.03 12.91 -9.18
C CYS A 202 -0.05 12.75 -7.67
N ARG A 203 -0.16 13.88 -6.95
CA ARG A 203 -0.38 13.91 -5.50
C ARG A 203 -1.71 14.58 -5.20
N GLU A 204 -2.51 13.97 -4.34
CA GLU A 204 -3.75 14.54 -3.83
C GLU A 204 -3.74 14.55 -2.29
N GLY A 205 -4.46 15.50 -1.69
CA GLY A 205 -4.51 15.68 -0.23
C GLY A 205 -3.34 16.46 0.36
N GLY A 206 -3.66 17.38 1.29
CA GLY A 206 -2.72 18.27 1.99
C GLY A 206 -3.31 18.78 3.28
#